data_AF-A5DE95-F1
#
_entry.id   AF-A5DE95-F1
#
_cell.length_a   1.000
_cell.length_b   1.000
_cell.length_c   1.000
_cell.angle_alpha   90.00
_cell.angle_beta   90.00
_cell.angle_gamma   90.00
#
_symmetry.space_group_name_H-M   'P 1'
#
loop_
_entity.id
_entity.type
_entity.pdbx_description
1 polymer ?
#
loop_
_entity_poly.entity_id
_entity_poly.type
_entity_poly.pdbx_seq_one_letter_code
_entity_poly.pdbx_strand_id
1 'polypeptide(L)'
;MSFDAETADNLEDIEKQFAVKAVMQAETYFSLLEKIPGSKLKLTQHDDDIYEQFLEAFPEYSTPESVAVINEEDMKSKSGKERWRAFCEKFNEIEDYNFGTLLRTKASSEYDQEGTIFVVRIQFYAIEIARNRAGLNDWIKK
;
A
#
# COMPACT_ATOMS: atom_id res chain seq x y z
N MET A 1 -16.13 28.29 16.90
CA MET A 1 -15.36 29.54 16.69
C MET A 1 -13.96 29.21 17.18
N SER A 2 -12.92 29.13 16.36
CA SER A 2 -12.68 29.68 15.03
C SER A 2 -12.06 28.63 14.11
N PHE A 3 -12.34 28.70 12.81
CA PHE A 3 -11.49 28.07 11.80
C PHE A 3 -10.39 29.08 11.49
N ASP A 4 -9.19 28.85 12.02
CA ASP A 4 -8.04 29.74 11.86
C ASP A 4 -7.37 29.51 10.50
N ALA A 5 -7.26 30.59 9.72
CA ALA A 5 -6.66 30.62 8.38
C ALA A 5 -5.14 30.38 8.38
N GLU A 6 -4.50 30.36 9.55
CA GLU A 6 -3.09 29.94 9.75
C GLU A 6 -2.87 28.44 9.53
N THR A 7 -3.95 27.64 9.47
CA THR A 7 -3.84 26.20 9.20
C THR A 7 -3.47 25.89 7.76
N ALA A 8 -3.62 26.83 6.81
CA ALA A 8 -3.34 26.57 5.39
C ALA A 8 -1.84 26.41 5.08
N ASP A 9 -0.97 27.19 5.73
CA ASP A 9 0.49 27.04 5.63
C ASP A 9 0.95 25.73 6.27
N ASN A 10 0.33 25.38 7.41
CA ASN A 10 0.52 24.09 8.07
C ASN A 10 0.05 22.93 7.18
N LEU A 11 -1.07 23.06 6.46
CA LEU A 11 -1.60 22.02 5.58
C LEU A 11 -0.67 21.76 4.39
N GLU A 12 -0.16 22.81 3.75
CA GLU A 12 0.78 22.65 2.63
C GLU A 12 2.12 22.03 3.10
N ASP A 13 2.65 22.46 4.24
CA ASP A 13 3.87 21.85 4.81
C ASP A 13 3.62 20.39 5.22
N ILE A 14 2.48 20.10 5.85
CA ILE A 14 2.05 18.75 6.21
C ILE A 14 1.93 17.88 4.95
N GLU A 15 1.27 18.33 3.90
CA GLU A 15 1.14 17.62 2.63
C GLU A 15 2.50 17.35 1.98
N LYS A 16 3.43 18.32 2.02
CA LYS A 16 4.81 18.13 1.57
C LYS A 16 5.53 17.07 2.40
N GLN A 17 5.43 17.12 3.73
CA GLN A 17 6.03 16.11 4.61
C GLN A 17 5.45 14.71 4.37
N PHE A 18 4.15 14.61 4.13
CA PHE A 18 3.49 13.36 3.77
C PHE A 18 4.00 12.81 2.44
N ALA A 19 4.09 13.64 1.41
CA ALA A 19 4.62 13.25 0.12
C ALA A 19 6.07 12.75 0.22
N VAL A 20 6.94 13.47 0.96
CA VAL A 20 8.33 13.07 1.18
C VAL A 20 8.43 11.72 1.88
N LYS A 21 7.64 11.49 2.94
CA LYS A 21 7.62 10.19 3.63
C LYS A 21 7.11 9.05 2.74
N ALA A 22 6.09 9.29 1.93
CA ALA A 22 5.54 8.29 1.02
C ALA A 22 6.57 7.90 -0.08
N VAL A 23 7.29 8.88 -0.62
CA VAL A 23 8.40 8.64 -1.57
C VAL A 23 9.55 7.89 -0.91
N MET A 24 10.00 8.32 0.27
CA MET A 24 11.06 7.61 1.00
C MET A 24 10.67 6.15 1.32
N GLN A 25 9.42 5.90 1.67
CA GLN A 25 8.93 4.53 1.90
C GLN A 25 8.97 3.69 0.63
N ALA A 26 8.54 4.24 -0.51
CA ALA A 26 8.59 3.57 -1.81
C ALA A 26 10.03 3.25 -2.22
N GLU A 27 10.94 4.21 -2.12
CA GLU A 27 12.37 4.02 -2.43
C GLU A 27 13.03 3.00 -1.49
N THR A 28 12.72 3.05 -0.20
CA THR A 28 13.22 2.09 0.79
C THR A 28 12.75 0.68 0.46
N TYR A 29 11.45 0.53 0.18
CA TYR A 29 10.86 -0.75 -0.18
C TYR A 29 11.47 -1.31 -1.47
N PHE A 30 11.59 -0.50 -2.50
CA PHE A 30 12.20 -0.90 -3.77
C PHE A 30 13.67 -1.31 -3.58
N SER A 31 14.44 -0.54 -2.80
CA SER A 31 15.83 -0.86 -2.45
C SER A 31 15.98 -2.17 -1.68
N LEU A 32 14.98 -2.56 -0.87
CA LEU A 32 14.96 -3.86 -0.18
C LEU A 32 14.74 -5.00 -1.18
N LEU A 33 13.81 -4.82 -2.12
CA LEU A 33 13.51 -5.79 -3.17
C LEU A 33 14.70 -6.01 -4.13
N GLU A 34 15.49 -4.96 -4.39
CA GLU A 34 16.72 -5.11 -5.19
C GLU A 34 17.78 -5.99 -4.48
N LYS A 35 17.78 -6.04 -3.15
CA LYS A 35 18.77 -6.80 -2.36
C LYS A 35 18.30 -8.22 -2.02
N ILE A 36 17.00 -8.40 -1.77
CA ILE A 36 16.43 -9.65 -1.27
C ILE A 36 15.18 -9.96 -2.11
N PRO A 37 15.01 -11.22 -2.55
CA PRO A 37 13.80 -11.63 -3.28
C PRO A 37 12.54 -11.30 -2.48
N GLY A 38 11.53 -10.70 -3.12
CA GLY A 38 10.29 -10.29 -2.47
C GLY A 38 9.61 -11.40 -1.67
N SER A 39 9.67 -12.64 -2.15
CA SER A 39 9.11 -13.82 -1.46
C SER A 39 9.79 -14.17 -0.13
N LYS A 40 10.94 -13.58 0.18
CA LYS A 40 11.63 -13.73 1.48
C LYS A 40 11.53 -12.48 2.35
N LEU A 41 10.94 -11.40 1.84
CA LEU A 41 10.79 -10.16 2.56
C LEU A 41 9.56 -10.25 3.48
N LYS A 42 9.75 -9.89 4.75
CA LYS A 42 8.65 -9.67 5.69
C LYS A 42 8.44 -8.18 5.88
N LEU A 43 7.21 -7.71 5.67
CA LEU A 43 6.86 -6.29 5.72
C LEU A 43 6.46 -5.85 7.13
N THR A 44 5.84 -6.75 7.89
CA THR A 44 5.49 -6.57 9.29
C THR A 44 5.44 -7.93 10.02
N GLN A 45 5.33 -7.89 11.35
CA GLN A 45 5.12 -9.08 12.17
C GLN A 45 3.74 -9.73 11.92
N HIS A 46 2.79 -8.96 11.40
CA HIS A 46 1.41 -9.37 11.13
C HIS A 46 1.19 -9.84 9.68
N ASP A 47 2.25 -10.15 8.92
CA ASP A 47 2.12 -10.47 7.48
C ASP A 47 1.14 -11.62 7.19
N ASP A 48 1.10 -12.65 8.04
CA ASP A 48 0.15 -13.77 7.88
C ASP A 48 -1.28 -13.33 8.09
N ASP A 49 -1.56 -12.67 9.22
CA ASP A 49 -2.91 -12.19 9.55
C ASP A 49 -3.43 -11.20 8.50
N ILE A 50 -2.59 -10.26 8.06
CA ILE A 50 -2.94 -9.30 6.99
C ILE A 50 -3.29 -10.05 5.70
N TYR A 51 -2.51 -11.07 5.33
CA TYR A 51 -2.77 -11.84 4.12
C TYR A 51 -4.06 -12.65 4.23
N GLU A 52 -4.29 -13.35 5.33
CA GLU A 52 -5.51 -14.14 5.55
C GLU A 52 -6.76 -13.25 5.52
N GLN A 53 -6.73 -12.13 6.24
CA GLN A 53 -7.85 -11.18 6.28
C GLN A 53 -8.06 -10.48 4.93
N PHE A 54 -6.97 -10.25 4.18
CA PHE A 54 -7.06 -9.67 2.83
C PHE A 54 -7.76 -10.63 1.87
N LEU A 55 -7.43 -11.92 1.92
CA LEU A 55 -8.09 -12.93 1.09
C LEU A 55 -9.54 -13.18 1.51
N GLU A 56 -9.86 -13.10 2.80
CA GLU A 56 -11.24 -13.18 3.28
C GLU A 56 -12.06 -11.97 2.81
N ALA A 57 -11.49 -10.76 2.95
CA ALA A 57 -12.17 -9.53 2.59
C ALA A 57 -12.26 -9.32 1.08
N PHE A 58 -11.27 -9.80 0.31
CA PHE A 58 -11.13 -9.65 -1.13
C PHE A 58 -10.72 -10.96 -1.80
N PRO A 59 -11.61 -11.96 -1.85
CA PRO A 59 -11.33 -13.26 -2.45
C PRO A 59 -11.01 -13.16 -3.95
N GLU A 60 -11.40 -12.06 -4.61
CA GLU A 60 -11.02 -11.78 -6.00
C GLU A 60 -9.50 -11.65 -6.21
N TYR A 61 -8.74 -11.28 -5.17
CA TYR A 61 -7.28 -11.14 -5.20
C TYR A 61 -6.54 -12.41 -4.75
N SER A 62 -7.24 -13.54 -4.62
CA SER A 62 -6.65 -14.82 -4.19
C SER A 62 -5.67 -15.43 -5.19
N THR A 63 -5.79 -15.05 -6.47
CA THR A 63 -4.86 -15.52 -7.51
C THR A 63 -3.73 -14.53 -7.74
N PRO A 64 -2.53 -15.02 -8.13
CA PRO A 64 -1.38 -14.16 -8.42
C PRO A 64 -1.68 -13.17 -9.55
N GLU A 65 -2.45 -13.57 -10.56
CA GLU A 65 -2.80 -12.70 -11.69
C GLU A 65 -3.70 -11.53 -11.27
N SER A 66 -4.65 -11.77 -10.35
CA SER A 66 -5.55 -10.74 -9.87
C SER A 66 -4.84 -9.68 -9.03
N VAL A 67 -3.84 -10.06 -8.22
CA VAL A 67 -3.08 -9.11 -7.38
C VAL A 67 -1.88 -8.48 -8.11
N ALA A 68 -1.54 -9.00 -9.29
CA ALA A 68 -0.50 -8.41 -10.14
C ALA A 68 -0.87 -7.00 -10.61
N VAL A 69 -2.15 -6.75 -10.91
CA VAL A 69 -2.66 -5.46 -11.41
C VAL A 69 -3.80 -4.98 -10.52
N ILE A 70 -3.61 -3.82 -9.90
CA ILE A 70 -4.59 -3.16 -9.05
C ILE A 70 -5.34 -2.13 -9.88
N ASN A 71 -6.67 -2.21 -9.83
CA ASN A 71 -7.54 -1.23 -10.45
C ASN A 71 -7.85 -0.10 -9.46
N GLU A 72 -7.31 1.08 -9.72
CA GLU A 72 -7.51 2.27 -8.89
C GLU A 72 -9.00 2.67 -8.81
N GLU A 73 -9.74 2.52 -9.91
CA GLU A 73 -11.16 2.87 -9.98
C GLU A 73 -12.00 1.99 -9.06
N ASP A 74 -11.67 0.69 -8.97
CA ASP A 74 -12.35 -0.24 -8.07
C ASP A 74 -12.11 0.15 -6.61
N MET A 75 -10.87 0.46 -6.23
CA MET A 75 -10.53 0.94 -4.89
C MET A 75 -11.25 2.25 -4.55
N LYS A 76 -11.38 3.17 -5.52
CA LYS A 76 -12.04 4.47 -5.35
C LYS A 76 -13.56 4.41 -5.44
N SER A 77 -14.12 3.29 -5.92
CA SER A 77 -15.56 3.04 -6.00
C SER A 77 -16.21 3.08 -4.61
N LYS A 78 -17.53 3.27 -4.58
CA LYS A 78 -18.27 3.31 -3.31
C LYS A 78 -18.10 2.00 -2.53
N SER A 79 -18.30 0.86 -3.20
CA SER A 79 -18.16 -0.47 -2.61
C SER A 79 -16.71 -0.76 -2.19
N GLY A 80 -15.74 -0.38 -3.02
CA GLY A 80 -14.31 -0.55 -2.71
C GLY A 80 -13.90 0.24 -1.46
N LYS A 81 -14.30 1.51 -1.36
CA LYS A 81 -14.04 2.35 -0.18
C LYS A 81 -14.65 1.75 1.10
N GLU A 82 -15.87 1.22 1.03
CA GLU A 82 -16.51 0.60 2.19
C GLU A 82 -15.79 -0.69 2.62
N ARG A 83 -15.41 -1.56 1.67
CA ARG A 83 -14.64 -2.78 1.96
C ARG A 83 -13.25 -2.47 2.51
N TRP A 84 -12.53 -1.55 1.88
CA TRP A 84 -11.20 -1.13 2.35
C TRP A 84 -11.25 -0.46 3.71
N ARG A 85 -12.28 0.33 4.02
CA ARG A 85 -12.47 0.88 5.37
C ARG A 85 -12.65 -0.22 6.41
N ALA A 86 -13.57 -1.16 6.17
CA ALA A 86 -13.79 -2.29 7.07
C ALA A 86 -12.51 -3.13 7.26
N PHE A 87 -11.73 -3.32 6.19
CA PHE A 87 -10.43 -3.97 6.26
C PHE A 87 -9.42 -3.17 7.10
N CYS A 88 -9.26 -1.87 6.84
CA CYS A 88 -8.36 -1.01 7.61
C CYS A 88 -8.72 -0.99 9.12
N GLU A 89 -10.01 -0.99 9.45
CA GLU A 89 -10.48 -1.00 10.84
C GLU A 89 -10.10 -2.29 11.59
N LYS A 90 -9.95 -3.44 10.90
CA LYS A 90 -9.42 -4.68 11.50
C LYS A 90 -7.98 -4.52 12.02
N PHE A 91 -7.22 -3.59 11.45
CA PHE A 91 -5.80 -3.38 11.71
C PHE A 91 -5.50 -2.03 12.37
N ASN A 92 -6.49 -1.43 13.02
CA ASN A 92 -6.30 -0.14 13.70
C ASN A 92 -5.25 -0.19 14.82
N GLU A 93 -4.91 -1.40 15.30
CA GLU A 93 -3.85 -1.66 16.28
C GLU A 93 -2.44 -1.57 15.70
N ILE A 94 -2.29 -1.65 14.37
CA ILE A 94 -1.00 -1.50 13.71
C ILE A 94 -0.61 -0.02 13.72
N GLU A 95 0.58 0.26 14.24
CA GLU A 95 1.13 1.61 14.24
C GLU A 95 1.22 2.17 12.82
N ASP A 96 0.73 3.40 12.64
CA ASP A 96 0.70 4.09 11.34
C ASP A 96 -0.06 3.32 10.23
N TYR A 97 -1.05 2.48 10.57
CA TYR A 97 -1.83 1.72 9.57
C TYR A 97 -2.50 2.63 8.51
N ASN A 98 -2.89 3.83 8.91
CA ASN A 98 -3.54 4.85 8.08
C ASN A 98 -2.54 5.85 7.45
N PHE A 99 -1.24 5.63 7.62
CA PHE A 99 -0.21 6.50 7.07
C PHE A 99 -0.17 6.40 5.54
N GLY A 100 -0.01 7.53 4.86
CA GLY A 100 0.04 7.60 3.40
C GLY A 100 1.29 6.99 2.79
N THR A 101 1.12 6.10 1.82
CA THR A 101 2.18 5.36 1.13
C THR A 101 1.91 5.31 -0.37
N LEU A 102 2.95 4.96 -1.14
CA LEU A 102 2.82 4.78 -2.59
C LEU A 102 2.80 3.30 -2.94
N LEU A 103 1.84 2.91 -3.76
CA LEU A 103 1.68 1.54 -4.26
C LEU A 103 1.72 1.54 -5.79
N ARG A 104 2.42 0.55 -6.34
CA ARG A 104 2.46 0.32 -7.78
C ARG A 104 1.16 -0.33 -8.24
N THR A 105 0.54 0.22 -9.27
CA THR A 105 -0.66 -0.38 -9.90
C THR A 105 -0.33 -1.73 -10.49
N LYS A 106 0.88 -1.93 -11.01
CA LYS A 106 1.35 -3.21 -11.56
C LYS A 106 2.60 -3.69 -10.82
N ALA A 107 2.59 -4.95 -10.38
CA ALA A 107 3.74 -5.58 -9.72
C ALA A 107 4.97 -5.69 -10.65
N SER A 108 4.73 -5.81 -11.96
CA SER A 108 5.74 -5.92 -13.03
C SER A 108 6.27 -4.58 -13.53
N SER A 109 5.96 -3.48 -12.86
CA SER A 109 6.39 -2.12 -13.24
C SER A 109 7.16 -1.48 -12.10
N GLU A 110 7.99 -0.49 -12.42
CA GLU A 110 8.66 0.35 -11.42
C GLU A 110 7.71 1.43 -10.90
N TYR A 111 8.14 2.19 -9.89
CA TYR A 111 7.41 3.39 -9.47
C TYR A 111 7.51 4.45 -10.56
N ASP A 112 6.38 4.78 -11.17
CA ASP A 112 6.25 5.79 -12.21
C ASP A 112 5.03 6.70 -11.96
N GLN A 113 4.98 7.87 -12.58
CA GLN A 113 3.91 8.84 -12.42
C GLN A 113 2.52 8.28 -12.82
N GLU A 114 2.44 7.41 -13.84
CA GLU A 114 1.18 6.81 -14.29
C GLU A 114 0.91 5.46 -13.60
N GLY A 115 1.97 4.80 -13.14
CA GLY A 115 1.94 3.46 -12.53
C GLY A 115 1.84 3.43 -11.01
N THR A 116 1.69 4.58 -10.35
CA THR A 116 1.74 4.70 -8.89
C THR A 116 0.50 5.38 -8.35
N ILE A 117 -0.09 4.79 -7.31
CA ILE A 117 -1.28 5.32 -6.63
C ILE A 117 -0.98 5.55 -5.16
N PHE A 118 -1.68 6.51 -4.57
CA PHE A 118 -1.59 6.79 -3.14
C PHE A 118 -2.56 5.90 -2.37
N VAL A 119 -2.05 5.15 -1.40
CA VAL A 119 -2.81 4.24 -0.54
C VAL A 119 -2.35 4.35 0.90
N VAL A 120 -3.16 3.91 1.85
CA VAL A 120 -2.69 3.82 3.24
C VAL A 120 -1.80 2.61 3.45
N ARG A 121 -0.95 2.66 4.48
CA ARG A 121 0.06 1.64 4.78
C ARG A 121 -0.50 0.23 4.87
N ILE A 122 -1.68 0.06 5.45
CA ILE A 122 -2.30 -1.26 5.55
C ILE A 122 -2.78 -1.81 4.19
N GLN A 123 -3.23 -0.94 3.28
CA GLN A 123 -3.58 -1.33 1.91
C GLN A 123 -2.33 -1.74 1.14
N PHE A 124 -1.24 -0.98 1.32
CA PHE A 124 0.07 -1.33 0.78
C PHE A 124 0.52 -2.71 1.28
N TYR A 125 0.43 -2.96 2.59
CA TYR A 125 0.80 -4.26 3.16
C TYR A 125 -0.03 -5.40 2.58
N ALA A 126 -1.35 -5.28 2.57
CA ALA A 126 -2.24 -6.32 2.04
C ALA A 126 -1.84 -6.75 0.61
N ILE A 127 -1.61 -5.78 -0.26
CA ILE A 127 -1.31 -6.01 -1.68
C ILE A 127 0.14 -6.49 -1.87
N GLU A 128 1.11 -5.83 -1.25
CA GLU A 128 2.52 -6.20 -1.43
C GLU A 128 2.87 -7.53 -0.74
N ILE A 129 2.25 -7.88 0.39
CA ILE A 129 2.40 -9.21 0.99
C ILE A 129 1.89 -10.28 0.02
N ALA A 130 0.70 -10.08 -0.56
CA ALA A 130 0.15 -11.01 -1.53
C ALA A 130 1.06 -11.13 -2.78
N ARG A 131 1.58 -10.02 -3.29
CA ARG A 131 2.54 -10.02 -4.41
C ARG A 131 3.86 -10.72 -4.07
N ASN A 132 4.39 -10.48 -2.87
CA ASN A 132 5.62 -11.09 -2.38
C ASN A 132 5.45 -12.61 -2.24
N ARG A 133 4.37 -13.06 -1.59
CA ARG A 133 4.04 -14.50 -1.47
C ARG A 133 3.86 -15.16 -2.84
N ALA A 134 3.26 -14.44 -3.80
CA ALA A 134 3.09 -14.90 -5.17
C ALA A 134 4.37 -14.84 -6.04
N GLY A 135 5.47 -14.26 -5.54
CA GLY A 135 6.72 -14.11 -6.30
C GLY A 135 6.68 -13.04 -7.39
N LEU A 136 5.65 -12.19 -7.41
CA LEU A 136 5.45 -11.18 -8.45
C LEU A 136 6.44 -10.01 -8.36
N ASN A 137 7.14 -9.87 -7.24
CA ASN A 137 8.17 -8.86 -7.01
C ASN A 137 9.60 -9.41 -7.16
N ASP A 138 9.77 -10.70 -7.46
CA ASP A 138 11.10 -11.33 -7.50
C ASP A 138 11.98 -10.81 -8.64
N TRP A 139 11.36 -10.37 -9.74
CA TRP A 139 12.05 -9.82 -10.92
C TRP A 139 12.86 -8.54 -10.63
N ILE A 140 12.56 -7.84 -9.53
CA ILE A 140 13.22 -6.59 -9.13
C ILE A 140 14.62 -6.88 -8.60
N LYS A 141 14.81 -8.07 -8.02
CA LYS A 141 16.11 -8.49 -7.54
C LYS A 141 17.05 -8.68 -8.73
N LYS A 142 18.14 -7.93 -8.74
CA LYS A 142 19.21 -8.03 -9.75
C LYS A 142 20.32 -8.97 -9.29
#